data_AF-A0A6C7TDH0-F1
#
_entry.id   AF-A0A6C7TDH0-F1
#
_cell.length_a   1.000
_cell.length_b   1.000
_cell.length_c   1.000
_cell.angle_alpha   90.00
_cell.angle_beta   90.00
_cell.angle_gamma   90.00
#
_symmetry.space_group_name_H-M   'P 1'
#
loop_
_entity.id
_entity.type
_entity.pdbx_description
1 polymer ?
#
loop_
_entity_poly.entity_id
_entity_poly.type
_entity_poly.pdbx_seq_one_letter_code
_entity_poly.pdbx_strand_id
1 'polypeptide(L)'
;MVGILSSKEEKLMINSLNSNLNYDYNTSNFKQDKNIDFKINKHGVAVITGEGALPYRGKKFEYNPKIFGLDESISKKDMQEFNNFMKSNALKDPNKIEKSPLKDFNPAYTKWDPTTEKMMLGFFVSYSKMFHLGYDIIKKADEFYKEFDALISKDLSLNEFKTKYIDFKQRHDEFVKEYEMAMGDKMLLSSDDEIITQQSEKPFKAIQG
;
A
#
# COMPACT_ATOMS: atom_id res chain seq x y z
N MET A 1 -1.15 -35.12 -20.08
CA MET A 1 0.28 -34.80 -19.87
C MET A 1 0.30 -33.36 -19.38
N VAL A 2 0.43 -33.18 -18.06
CA VAL A 2 0.28 -31.88 -17.40
C VAL A 2 1.57 -31.09 -17.63
N GLY A 3 1.48 -30.01 -18.41
CA GLY A 3 2.59 -29.12 -18.69
C GLY A 3 2.85 -28.24 -17.48
N ILE A 4 3.84 -28.62 -16.69
CA ILE A 4 4.38 -27.81 -15.59
C ILE A 4 4.95 -26.53 -16.20
N LEU A 5 4.33 -25.37 -15.90
CA LEU A 5 4.89 -24.06 -16.23
C LEU A 5 6.32 -24.01 -15.67
N SER A 6 7.27 -23.73 -16.57
CA SER A 6 8.67 -23.77 -16.19
C SER A 6 8.96 -22.64 -15.19
N SER A 7 9.80 -22.91 -14.20
CA SER A 7 10.27 -21.98 -13.15
C SER A 7 10.84 -20.63 -13.64
N LYS A 8 10.96 -20.47 -14.96
CA LYS A 8 11.40 -19.27 -15.66
C LYS A 8 10.29 -18.23 -15.82
N GLU A 9 9.05 -18.66 -16.03
CA GLU A 9 7.89 -17.77 -16.21
C GLU A 9 7.38 -17.23 -14.86
N GLU A 10 7.43 -18.05 -13.82
CA GLU A 10 7.16 -17.67 -12.43
C GLU A 10 8.16 -16.62 -11.92
N LYS A 11 9.46 -16.78 -12.25
CA LYS A 11 10.50 -15.77 -11.99
C LYS A 11 10.28 -14.46 -12.75
N LEU A 12 9.70 -14.49 -13.95
CA LEU A 12 9.44 -13.31 -14.77
C LEU A 12 8.28 -12.47 -14.21
N MET A 13 7.21 -13.10 -13.72
CA MET A 13 6.12 -12.38 -13.04
C MET A 13 6.58 -11.80 -11.69
N ILE A 14 7.32 -12.57 -10.88
CA ILE A 14 7.91 -12.11 -9.62
C ILE A 14 8.86 -10.94 -9.86
N ASN A 15 9.66 -10.97 -10.95
CA ASN A 15 10.53 -9.86 -11.32
C ASN A 15 9.76 -8.63 -11.81
N SER A 16 8.59 -8.77 -12.46
CA SER A 16 7.76 -7.62 -12.86
C SER A 16 7.09 -6.93 -11.67
N LEU A 17 6.71 -7.69 -10.64
CA LEU A 17 6.20 -7.17 -9.37
C LEU A 17 7.33 -6.56 -8.53
N ASN A 18 8.52 -7.18 -8.52
CA ASN A 18 9.71 -6.67 -7.83
C ASN A 18 10.34 -5.46 -8.52
N SER A 19 10.19 -5.29 -9.84
CA SER A 19 10.73 -4.11 -10.54
C SER A 19 10.05 -2.79 -10.13
N ASN A 20 8.87 -2.85 -9.50
CA ASN A 20 8.21 -1.70 -8.89
C ASN A 20 8.44 -1.58 -7.38
N LEU A 21 9.19 -2.50 -6.76
CA LEU A 21 9.34 -2.60 -5.31
C LEU A 21 10.79 -2.66 -4.81
N ASN A 22 11.77 -2.54 -5.69
CA ASN A 22 13.17 -2.53 -5.29
C ASN A 22 13.63 -1.12 -4.90
N TYR A 23 13.19 -0.64 -3.72
CA TYR A 23 13.94 0.38 -2.96
C TYR A 23 15.10 -0.31 -2.22
N ASP A 24 16.00 -0.90 -3.00
CA ASP A 24 17.32 -1.24 -2.52
C ASP A 24 18.10 0.08 -2.53
N TYR A 25 18.27 0.70 -1.36
CA TYR A 25 19.14 1.88 -1.19
C TYR A 25 20.61 1.44 -1.32
N ASN A 26 20.98 0.86 -2.46
CA ASN A 26 22.36 0.69 -2.87
C ASN A 26 22.85 2.06 -3.37
N THR A 27 23.53 2.78 -2.48
CA THR A 27 24.04 4.15 -2.66
C THR A 27 25.17 4.28 -3.69
N SER A 28 25.45 3.25 -4.49
CA SER A 28 26.69 3.21 -5.26
C SER A 28 26.58 3.50 -6.75
N ASN A 29 25.39 3.60 -7.38
CA ASN A 29 25.32 3.87 -8.83
C ASN A 29 24.09 4.65 -9.34
N PHE A 30 23.40 5.44 -8.50
CA PHE A 30 22.47 6.42 -9.05
C PHE A 30 23.27 7.53 -9.73
N LYS A 31 23.18 7.62 -11.07
CA LYS A 31 23.45 8.91 -11.75
C LYS A 31 22.47 9.89 -11.12
N GLN A 32 22.97 10.69 -10.21
CA GLN A 32 22.20 11.65 -9.45
C GLN A 32 21.52 12.55 -10.47
N ASP A 33 20.21 12.37 -10.64
CA ASP A 33 19.43 13.34 -11.38
C ASP A 33 19.63 14.66 -10.64
N LYS A 34 20.09 15.70 -11.34
CA LYS A 34 20.59 16.94 -10.70
C LYS A 34 19.51 17.66 -9.88
N ASN A 35 18.27 17.18 -9.96
CA ASN A 35 17.08 17.70 -9.32
C ASN A 35 16.64 16.90 -8.10
N ILE A 36 17.41 15.93 -7.59
CA ILE A 36 17.09 15.13 -6.39
C ILE A 36 18.17 15.29 -5.30
N ASP A 37 17.73 15.68 -4.11
CA ASP A 37 18.54 15.98 -2.91
C ASP A 37 18.23 14.97 -1.79
N PHE A 38 19.26 14.36 -1.20
CA PHE A 38 19.13 13.43 -0.07
C PHE A 38 19.61 14.07 1.22
N LYS A 39 18.78 14.10 2.26
CA LYS A 39 19.10 14.71 3.57
C LYS A 39 18.61 13.83 4.72
N ILE A 40 19.29 13.84 5.85
CA ILE A 40 18.83 13.20 7.09
C ILE A 40 18.56 14.30 8.11
N ASN A 41 17.36 14.33 8.68
CA ASN A 41 17.02 15.34 9.67
C ASN A 41 17.43 14.93 11.10
N LYS A 42 17.24 15.83 12.08
CA LYS A 42 17.59 15.58 13.50
C LYS A 42 16.85 14.41 14.15
N HIS A 43 15.78 13.90 13.52
CA HIS A 43 15.02 12.73 13.95
C HIS A 43 15.52 11.43 13.30
N GLY A 44 16.55 11.49 12.45
CA GLY A 44 17.08 10.34 11.72
C GLY A 44 16.21 9.91 10.54
N VAL A 45 15.30 10.77 10.06
CA VAL A 45 14.49 10.51 8.88
C VAL A 45 15.28 10.92 7.65
N ALA A 46 15.52 9.97 6.74
CA ALA A 46 16.04 10.24 5.41
C ALA A 46 14.93 10.86 4.55
N VAL A 47 15.26 11.95 3.87
CA VAL A 47 14.37 12.78 3.08
C VAL A 47 14.96 12.87 1.69
N ILE A 48 14.16 12.47 0.71
CA ILE A 48 14.46 12.68 -0.70
C ILE A 48 13.62 13.87 -1.15
N THR A 49 14.26 14.95 -1.56
CA THR A 49 13.60 16.19 -2.02
C THR A 49 13.95 16.44 -3.47
N GLY A 50 13.14 17.22 -4.19
CA GLY A 50 13.40 17.47 -5.61
C GLY A 50 12.16 17.41 -6.48
N GLU A 51 12.32 17.79 -7.75
CA GLU A 51 11.19 17.94 -8.67
C GLU A 51 10.52 16.60 -9.02
N GLY A 52 11.28 15.50 -8.94
CA GLY A 52 10.80 14.13 -9.16
C GLY A 52 10.76 13.24 -7.93
N ALA A 53 11.04 13.76 -6.72
CA ALA A 53 11.16 12.94 -5.53
C ALA A 53 9.83 12.82 -4.80
N LEU A 54 9.06 11.74 -4.95
CA LEU A 54 7.86 11.57 -4.09
C LEU A 54 8.27 11.46 -2.61
N PRO A 55 7.56 12.14 -1.68
CA PRO A 55 6.32 12.91 -1.86
C PRO A 55 6.52 14.45 -2.03
N TYR A 56 7.66 14.89 -2.53
CA TYR A 56 7.90 16.25 -2.99
C TYR A 56 7.52 16.40 -4.48
N ARG A 57 6.65 17.37 -4.79
CA ARG A 57 6.42 17.82 -6.18
C ARG A 57 7.07 19.18 -6.37
N GLY A 58 7.97 19.30 -7.34
CA GLY A 58 8.80 20.49 -7.51
C GLY A 58 9.81 20.65 -6.37
N LYS A 59 9.42 21.38 -5.31
CA LYS A 59 10.18 21.51 -4.04
C LYS A 59 9.28 21.54 -2.81
N LYS A 60 7.97 21.33 -3.00
CA LYS A 60 6.98 21.40 -1.93
C LYS A 60 6.65 20.00 -1.47
N PHE A 61 6.74 19.78 -0.17
CA PHE A 61 6.25 18.57 0.46
C PHE A 61 4.72 18.55 0.40
N GLU A 62 4.13 17.50 -0.16
CA GLU A 62 2.68 17.44 -0.39
C GLU A 62 1.87 17.11 0.87
N TYR A 63 2.53 16.51 1.86
CA TYR A 63 1.88 16.04 3.09
C TYR A 63 2.19 16.94 4.28
N ASN A 64 1.64 16.60 5.45
CA ASN A 64 1.94 17.26 6.70
C ASN A 64 3.39 16.96 7.13
N PRO A 65 4.33 17.93 7.11
CA PRO A 65 5.73 17.67 7.46
C PRO A 65 5.91 17.20 8.91
N LYS A 66 4.96 17.51 9.82
CA LYS A 66 5.02 17.17 11.24
C LYS A 66 4.97 15.67 11.48
N ILE A 67 4.03 14.97 10.86
CA ILE A 67 3.84 13.51 11.05
C ILE A 67 4.93 12.68 10.36
N PHE A 68 5.64 13.28 9.39
CA PHE A 68 6.82 12.70 8.76
C PHE A 68 8.12 13.04 9.50
N GLY A 69 8.03 13.79 10.61
CA GLY A 69 9.17 14.22 11.40
C GLY A 69 10.08 15.22 10.69
N LEU A 70 9.59 15.91 9.65
CA LEU A 70 10.34 16.93 8.90
C LEU A 70 10.28 18.31 9.56
N ASP A 71 9.32 18.52 10.47
CA ASP A 71 9.21 19.75 11.23
C ASP A 71 10.26 19.80 12.35
N GLU A 72 11.25 20.68 12.18
CA GLU A 72 12.34 20.86 13.15
C GLU A 72 11.90 21.56 14.44
N SER A 73 10.67 22.09 14.54
CA SER A 73 10.17 22.63 15.81
C SER A 73 9.76 21.51 16.78
N ILE A 74 9.51 20.30 16.27
CA ILE A 74 9.11 19.14 17.09
C ILE A 74 10.34 18.58 17.81
N SER A 75 10.18 18.19 19.07
CA SER A 75 11.26 17.57 19.82
C SER A 75 11.43 16.11 19.43
N LYS A 76 12.66 15.58 19.58
CA LYS A 76 12.92 14.15 19.36
C LYS A 76 12.05 13.26 20.24
N LYS A 77 11.78 13.71 21.47
CA LYS A 77 10.93 12.99 22.43
C LYS A 77 9.47 12.92 21.94
N ASP A 78 8.89 14.05 21.54
CA ASP A 78 7.50 14.09 21.04
C ASP A 78 7.34 13.24 19.78
N MET A 79 8.34 13.27 18.90
CA MET A 79 8.36 12.44 17.69
C MET A 79 8.46 10.94 18.01
N GLN A 80 9.25 10.55 19.01
CA GLN A 80 9.33 9.18 19.49
C GLN A 80 8.01 8.71 20.09
N GLU A 81 7.38 9.52 20.95
CA GLU A 81 6.08 9.24 21.54
C GLU A 81 4.99 9.09 20.48
N PHE A 82 4.97 9.98 19.49
CA PHE A 82 4.07 9.87 18.35
C PHE A 82 4.29 8.59 17.56
N ASN A 83 5.54 8.27 17.18
CA ASN A 83 5.84 7.06 16.42
C ASN A 83 5.45 5.78 17.18
N ASN A 84 5.67 5.74 18.50
CA ASN A 84 5.24 4.63 19.34
C ASN A 84 3.72 4.51 19.38
N PHE A 85 3.01 5.63 19.51
CA PHE A 85 1.55 5.65 19.45
C PHE A 85 1.04 5.12 18.10
N MET A 86 1.59 5.61 16.99
CA MET A 86 1.15 5.20 15.65
C MET A 86 1.44 3.72 15.39
N LYS A 87 2.61 3.23 15.79
CA LYS A 87 2.98 1.82 15.69
C LYS A 87 2.00 0.91 16.46
N SER A 88 1.62 1.29 17.67
CA SER A 88 0.66 0.52 18.48
C SER A 88 -0.77 0.55 17.91
N ASN A 89 -1.07 1.51 17.03
CA ASN A 89 -2.39 1.72 16.43
C ASN A 89 -2.36 1.55 14.91
N ALA A 90 -1.37 0.85 14.35
CA ALA A 90 -1.23 0.69 12.91
C ALA A 90 -2.50 0.08 12.27
N LEU A 91 -2.81 0.48 11.04
CA LEU A 91 -3.92 -0.09 10.28
C LEU A 91 -3.67 -1.58 10.00
N LYS A 92 -4.76 -2.34 9.84
CA LYS A 92 -4.67 -3.75 9.41
C LYS A 92 -4.15 -3.84 7.99
N ASP A 93 -3.23 -4.77 7.77
CA ASP A 93 -2.67 -5.08 6.45
C ASP A 93 -3.59 -6.05 5.69
N PRO A 94 -4.09 -5.70 4.49
CA PRO A 94 -4.95 -6.58 3.71
C PRO A 94 -4.24 -7.88 3.28
N ASN A 95 -2.90 -7.90 3.25
CA ASN A 95 -2.13 -9.11 2.95
C ASN A 95 -2.00 -10.05 4.15
N LYS A 96 -2.34 -9.59 5.36
CA LYS A 96 -2.22 -10.37 6.60
C LYS A 96 -3.57 -10.83 7.15
N ILE A 97 -4.65 -10.69 6.38
CA ILE A 97 -5.92 -11.32 6.73
C ILE A 97 -5.75 -12.83 6.72
N GLU A 98 -6.51 -13.54 7.58
CA GLU A 98 -6.31 -14.96 7.90
C GLU A 98 -6.22 -15.88 6.66
N LYS A 99 -7.01 -15.56 5.64
CA LYS A 99 -7.15 -16.33 4.39
C LYS A 99 -6.20 -15.87 3.27
N SER A 100 -5.37 -14.86 3.51
CA SER A 100 -4.40 -14.40 2.52
C SER A 100 -3.26 -15.40 2.36
N PRO A 101 -2.91 -15.82 1.13
CA PRO A 101 -1.72 -16.63 0.88
C PRO A 101 -0.42 -15.84 1.14
N LEU A 102 -0.51 -14.51 1.28
CA LEU A 102 0.62 -13.61 1.51
C LEU A 102 0.84 -13.29 3.00
N LYS A 103 0.05 -13.88 3.91
CA LYS A 103 0.06 -13.51 5.34
C LYS A 103 1.42 -13.67 6.02
N ASP A 104 2.21 -14.64 5.56
CA ASP A 104 3.54 -14.97 6.09
C ASP A 104 4.68 -14.39 5.24
N PHE A 105 4.36 -13.76 4.09
CA PHE A 105 5.35 -13.38 3.09
C PHE A 105 6.14 -12.12 3.45
N ASN A 106 5.64 -11.30 4.40
CA ASN A 106 6.31 -10.05 4.79
C ASN A 106 6.51 -9.95 6.32
N PRO A 107 7.75 -9.63 6.78
CA PRO A 107 8.00 -9.40 8.18
C PRO A 107 7.08 -8.29 8.72
N ALA A 108 6.73 -8.37 10.00
CA ALA A 108 5.94 -7.32 10.64
C ALA A 108 6.63 -5.97 10.48
N TYR A 109 5.87 -4.96 10.06
CA TYR A 109 6.38 -3.59 9.92
C TYR A 109 7.04 -3.16 11.23
N THR A 110 8.36 -2.94 11.17
CA THR A 110 9.14 -2.60 12.36
C THR A 110 8.93 -1.13 12.78
N LYS A 111 8.52 -0.28 11.82
CA LYS A 111 8.25 1.14 11.98
C LYS A 111 6.93 1.51 11.29
N TRP A 112 6.16 2.39 11.93
CA TRP A 112 5.00 3.03 11.31
C TRP A 112 5.45 4.06 10.27
N ASP A 113 4.83 4.03 9.09
CA ASP A 113 5.08 4.98 8.02
C ASP A 113 3.76 5.32 7.30
N PRO A 114 3.42 6.62 7.18
CA PRO A 114 2.14 7.04 6.61
C PRO A 114 1.99 6.68 5.12
N THR A 115 3.08 6.62 4.36
CA THR A 115 3.01 6.25 2.94
C THR A 115 2.72 4.77 2.76
N THR A 116 3.28 3.96 3.65
CA THR A 116 3.03 2.52 3.74
C THR A 116 1.57 2.24 4.11
N GLU A 117 0.99 2.96 5.07
CA GLU A 117 -0.44 2.79 5.40
C GLU A 117 -1.37 3.25 4.27
N LYS A 118 -1.04 4.35 3.59
CA LYS A 118 -1.78 4.78 2.40
C LYS A 118 -1.72 3.71 1.30
N MET A 119 -0.57 3.06 1.12
CA MET A 119 -0.41 1.96 0.18
C MET A 119 -1.27 0.74 0.56
N MET A 120 -1.32 0.37 1.85
CA MET A 120 -2.21 -0.70 2.34
C MET A 120 -3.68 -0.42 2.04
N LEU A 121 -4.13 0.81 2.27
CA LEU A 121 -5.50 1.22 1.92
C LEU A 121 -5.74 1.10 0.40
N GLY A 122 -4.74 1.43 -0.42
CA GLY A 122 -4.79 1.21 -1.86
C GLY A 122 -4.91 -0.27 -2.26
N PHE A 123 -4.33 -1.18 -1.48
CA PHE A 123 -4.50 -2.62 -1.68
C PHE A 123 -5.91 -3.10 -1.36
N PHE A 124 -6.56 -2.59 -0.31
CA PHE A 124 -7.98 -2.89 -0.09
C PHE A 124 -8.81 -2.53 -1.33
N VAL A 125 -8.63 -1.33 -1.90
CA VAL A 125 -9.33 -0.91 -3.13
C VAL A 125 -9.04 -1.85 -4.30
N SER A 126 -7.76 -2.18 -4.49
CA SER A 126 -7.30 -2.98 -5.63
C SER A 126 -7.83 -4.41 -5.55
N TYR A 127 -7.71 -5.04 -4.38
CA TYR A 127 -8.18 -6.40 -4.14
C TYR A 127 -9.71 -6.47 -4.20
N SER A 128 -10.44 -5.48 -3.66
CA SER A 128 -11.90 -5.44 -3.80
C SER A 128 -12.35 -5.46 -5.26
N LYS A 129 -11.64 -4.78 -6.15
CA LYS A 129 -11.90 -4.80 -7.60
C LYS A 129 -11.50 -6.11 -8.23
N MET A 130 -10.30 -6.59 -7.94
CA MET A 130 -9.73 -7.82 -8.51
C MET A 130 -10.57 -9.06 -8.20
N PHE A 131 -11.08 -9.17 -6.96
CA PHE A 131 -11.89 -10.31 -6.52
C PHE A 131 -13.40 -10.07 -6.64
N HIS A 132 -13.82 -8.97 -7.27
CA HIS A 132 -15.21 -8.62 -7.52
C HIS A 132 -16.08 -8.65 -6.24
N LEU A 133 -15.64 -7.98 -5.17
CA LEU A 133 -16.29 -8.02 -3.83
C LEU A 133 -17.59 -7.21 -3.72
N GLY A 134 -18.16 -6.77 -4.85
CA GLY A 134 -19.35 -5.92 -4.89
C GLY A 134 -19.04 -4.42 -4.80
N TYR A 135 -19.93 -3.62 -5.38
CA TYR A 135 -19.75 -2.17 -5.51
C TYR A 135 -19.62 -1.46 -4.16
N ASP A 136 -20.40 -1.86 -3.15
CA ASP A 136 -20.40 -1.20 -1.84
C ASP A 136 -19.05 -1.34 -1.11
N ILE A 137 -18.43 -2.52 -1.18
CA ILE A 137 -17.11 -2.77 -0.58
C ILE A 137 -16.03 -1.97 -1.33
N ILE A 138 -16.06 -1.98 -2.67
CA ILE A 138 -15.12 -1.21 -3.50
C ILE A 138 -15.23 0.29 -3.17
N LYS A 139 -16.47 0.80 -3.04
CA LYS A 139 -16.73 2.20 -2.72
C LYS A 139 -16.23 2.57 -1.33
N LYS A 140 -16.55 1.78 -0.31
CA LYS A 140 -16.06 2.01 1.07
C LYS A 140 -14.53 2.00 1.13
N ALA A 141 -13.88 1.04 0.48
CA ALA A 141 -12.41 0.98 0.43
C ALA A 141 -11.81 2.26 -0.18
N ASP A 142 -12.41 2.75 -1.28
CA ASP A 142 -11.97 3.98 -1.96
C ASP A 142 -12.20 5.24 -1.11
N GLU A 143 -13.30 5.29 -0.36
CA GLU A 143 -13.59 6.35 0.60
C GLU A 143 -12.54 6.39 1.74
N PHE A 144 -12.18 5.23 2.32
CA PHE A 144 -11.11 5.16 3.33
C PHE A 144 -9.74 5.58 2.78
N TYR A 145 -9.39 5.15 1.56
CA TYR A 145 -8.16 5.56 0.90
C TYR A 145 -8.09 7.09 0.74
N LYS A 146 -9.16 7.70 0.21
CA LYS A 146 -9.26 9.16 0.01
C LYS A 146 -9.26 9.94 1.32
N GLU A 147 -9.97 9.44 2.32
CA GLU A 147 -10.04 10.08 3.64
C GLU A 147 -8.66 10.09 4.31
N PHE A 148 -7.93 8.97 4.25
CA PHE A 148 -6.59 8.88 4.82
C PHE A 148 -5.60 9.77 4.07
N ASP A 149 -5.65 9.79 2.73
CA ASP A 149 -4.84 10.69 1.91
C ASP A 149 -5.06 12.17 2.30
N ALA A 150 -6.33 12.55 2.48
CA ALA A 150 -6.67 13.88 2.98
C ALA A 150 -6.19 14.10 4.42
N LEU A 151 -6.25 13.08 5.29
CA LEU A 151 -5.80 13.17 6.68
C LEU A 151 -4.30 13.43 6.79
N ILE A 152 -3.47 12.69 6.04
CA ILE A 152 -2.00 12.85 6.06
C ILE A 152 -1.54 14.14 5.35
N SER A 153 -2.41 14.75 4.54
CA SER A 153 -2.15 16.01 3.84
C SER A 153 -2.51 17.26 4.67
N LYS A 154 -3.37 17.14 5.68
CA LYS A 154 -3.82 18.27 6.50
C LYS A 154 -2.71 18.75 7.44
N ASP A 155 -2.52 20.07 7.50
CA ASP A 155 -1.62 20.70 8.48
C ASP A 155 -2.23 20.62 9.89
N LEU A 156 -1.94 19.52 10.58
CA LEU A 156 -2.40 19.20 11.92
C LEU A 156 -1.21 19.08 12.85
N SER A 157 -1.38 19.47 14.12
CA SER A 157 -0.45 19.06 15.17
C SER A 157 -0.42 17.54 15.34
N LEU A 158 0.63 17.02 15.96
CA LEU A 158 0.74 15.59 16.26
C LEU A 158 -0.45 15.06 17.08
N ASN A 159 -0.96 15.84 18.02
CA ASN A 159 -2.09 15.43 18.85
C ASN A 159 -3.41 15.44 18.07
N GLU A 160 -3.67 16.46 17.27
CA GLU A 160 -4.86 16.51 16.42
C GLU A 160 -4.87 15.36 15.40
N PHE A 161 -3.71 15.04 14.82
CA PHE A 161 -3.57 13.90 13.93
C PHE A 161 -3.89 12.59 14.66
N LYS A 162 -3.30 12.33 15.83
CA LYS A 162 -3.57 11.12 16.63
C LYS A 162 -5.06 10.95 16.92
N THR A 163 -5.74 12.01 17.35
CA THR A 163 -7.18 11.97 17.65
C THR A 163 -8.01 11.61 16.42
N LYS A 164 -7.77 12.27 15.28
CA LYS A 164 -8.49 11.98 14.04
C LYS A 164 -8.16 10.60 13.48
N TYR A 165 -6.91 10.16 13.65
CA TYR A 165 -6.46 8.85 13.22
C TYR A 165 -7.14 7.72 14.01
N ILE A 166 -7.37 7.88 15.32
CA ILE A 166 -8.10 6.86 16.10
C ILE A 166 -9.55 6.73 15.65
N ASP A 167 -10.24 7.84 15.41
CA ASP A 167 -11.59 7.82 14.84
C ASP A 167 -11.62 7.09 13.48
N PHE A 168 -10.69 7.46 12.59
CA PHE A 168 -10.51 6.79 11.30
C PHE A 168 -10.27 5.28 11.47
N LYS A 169 -9.35 4.91 12.36
CA LYS A 169 -8.96 3.52 12.61
C LYS A 169 -10.14 2.69 13.10
N GLN A 170 -10.96 3.22 14.02
CA GLN A 170 -12.11 2.48 14.54
C GLN A 170 -13.09 2.11 13.42
N ARG A 171 -13.43 3.06 12.55
CA ARG A 171 -14.29 2.82 11.38
C ARG A 171 -13.63 1.89 10.37
N HIS A 172 -12.32 2.02 10.17
CA HIS A 172 -11.56 1.14 9.29
C HIS A 172 -11.54 -0.30 9.82
N ASP A 173 -11.33 -0.52 11.12
CA ASP A 173 -11.32 -1.85 11.72
C ASP A 173 -12.69 -2.56 11.58
N GLU A 174 -13.79 -1.80 11.62
CA GLU A 174 -15.14 -2.33 11.32
C GLU A 174 -15.28 -2.70 9.85
N PHE A 175 -14.85 -1.82 8.94
CA PHE A 175 -14.82 -2.11 7.51
C PHE A 175 -13.98 -3.35 7.18
N VAL A 176 -12.83 -3.55 7.84
CA VAL A 176 -11.99 -4.73 7.58
C VAL A 176 -12.73 -6.02 7.90
N LYS A 177 -13.61 -6.05 8.92
CA LYS A 177 -14.45 -7.23 9.19
C LYS A 177 -15.43 -7.48 8.04
N GLU A 178 -16.07 -6.44 7.52
CA GLU A 178 -16.95 -6.54 6.34
C GLU A 178 -16.19 -7.04 5.12
N TYR A 179 -15.00 -6.49 4.88
CA TYR A 179 -14.11 -6.87 3.80
C TYR A 179 -13.65 -8.33 3.92
N GLU A 180 -13.25 -8.80 5.11
CA GLU A 180 -12.85 -10.20 5.34
C GLU A 180 -14.01 -11.16 5.06
N MET A 181 -15.24 -10.80 5.45
CA MET A 181 -16.44 -11.59 5.13
C MET A 181 -16.72 -11.62 3.62
N ALA A 182 -16.64 -10.46 2.95
CA ALA A 182 -16.86 -10.37 1.51
C ALA A 182 -15.78 -11.10 0.70
N MET A 183 -14.53 -11.02 1.16
CA MET A 183 -13.40 -11.71 0.54
C MET A 183 -13.58 -13.23 0.61
N GLY A 184 -14.08 -13.76 1.74
CA GLY A 184 -14.37 -15.18 1.87
C GLY A 184 -13.18 -16.05 1.43
N ASP A 185 -13.44 -17.07 0.62
CA ASP A 185 -12.39 -17.94 0.05
C ASP A 185 -11.86 -17.43 -1.31
N LYS A 186 -12.30 -16.26 -1.79
CA LYS A 186 -11.89 -15.71 -3.09
C LYS A 186 -10.39 -15.44 -3.18
N MET A 187 -9.75 -15.15 -2.04
CA MET A 187 -8.29 -14.95 -1.97
C MET A 187 -7.49 -16.27 -2.05
N LEU A 188 -8.15 -17.41 -1.88
CA LEU A 188 -7.57 -18.76 -2.09
C LEU A 188 -7.70 -19.21 -3.55
N LEU A 189 -8.62 -18.59 -4.31
CA LEU A 189 -8.90 -18.87 -5.71
C LEU A 189 -7.98 -18.03 -6.62
N SER A 190 -6.67 -18.24 -6.50
CA SER A 190 -5.72 -17.86 -7.55
C SER A 190 -5.04 -19.11 -8.11
N SER A 191 -5.86 -20.11 -8.43
CA SER A 191 -5.47 -21.31 -9.16
C SER A 191 -6.52 -21.53 -10.25
N ASP A 192 -6.28 -20.92 -11.42
CA ASP A 192 -6.71 -21.33 -12.77
C ASP A 192 -8.21 -21.52 -13.14
N ASP A 193 -9.19 -21.58 -12.23
CA ASP A 193 -10.52 -22.08 -12.61
C ASP A 193 -11.56 -21.03 -13.08
N GLU A 194 -11.40 -19.73 -12.79
CA GLU A 194 -12.42 -18.72 -13.20
C GLU A 194 -12.13 -17.98 -14.52
N ILE A 195 -10.92 -18.08 -15.09
CA ILE A 195 -10.63 -17.43 -16.39
C ILE A 195 -11.10 -18.29 -17.58
N ILE A 196 -11.22 -19.61 -17.41
CA ILE A 196 -11.53 -20.54 -18.51
C ILE A 196 -13.04 -20.58 -18.85
N THR A 197 -13.91 -20.23 -17.91
CA THR A 197 -15.37 -20.42 -18.10
C THR A 197 -16.07 -19.33 -18.90
N GLN A 198 -15.44 -18.19 -19.21
CA GLN A 198 -16.08 -17.14 -20.03
C GLN A 198 -15.70 -17.14 -21.52
N GLN A 199 -14.77 -17.99 -21.98
CA GLN A 199 -14.35 -18.03 -23.39
C GLN A 199 -14.81 -19.26 -24.21
N SER A 200 -15.58 -20.18 -23.63
CA SER A 200 -15.93 -21.45 -24.31
C SER A 200 -17.35 -21.53 -24.88
N GLU A 201 -18.08 -20.43 -25.03
CA GLU A 201 -19.40 -20.44 -25.70
C GLU A 201 -19.43 -19.60 -26.97
N LYS A 202 -18.66 -20.02 -27.98
CA LYS A 202 -19.08 -19.89 -29.39
C LYS A 202 -18.30 -20.88 -30.25
N PRO A 203 -18.93 -21.96 -30.76
CA PRO A 203 -18.26 -22.84 -31.70
C PRO A 203 -17.93 -22.07 -32.98
N PHE A 204 -16.65 -22.10 -33.35
CA PHE A 204 -16.14 -21.55 -34.60
C PHE A 204 -16.85 -22.24 -35.79
N LYS A 205 -17.55 -21.47 -36.64
CA LYS A 205 -17.98 -21.96 -37.96
C LYS A 205 -16.85 -21.70 -38.95
N ALA A 206 -16.27 -22.76 -39.50
CA ALA A 206 -15.35 -22.64 -40.63
C ALA A 206 -16.12 -22.13 -41.86
N ILE A 207 -15.58 -21.10 -42.51
CA ILE A 207 -16.05 -20.64 -43.82
C ILE A 207 -15.43 -21.60 -44.84
N GLN A 208 -16.27 -22.40 -45.51
CA GLN A 208 -15.87 -23.15 -46.71
C GLN A 208 -16.22 -22.31 -47.94
N GLY A 209 -15.22 -22.13 -48.80
CA GLY A 209 -15.39 -21.67 -50.18
C GLY A 209 -15.70 -22.82 -51.12
#